data_AF-A0A2J4G956-F1
#
_entry.id   AF-A0A2J4G956-F1
#
_cell.length_a   1.000
_cell.length_b   1.000
_cell.length_c   1.000
_cell.angle_alpha   90.00
_cell.angle_beta   90.00
_cell.angle_gamma   90.00
#
_symmetry.space_group_name_H-M   'P 1'
#
loop_
_entity.id
_entity.type
_entity.pdbx_description
1 polymer ?
#
loop_
_entity_poly.entity_id
_entity_poly.type
_entity_poly.pdbx_seq_one_letter_code
_entity_poly.pdbx_strand_id
1 'polypeptide(L)' 'MDSFRLARVKCPRCGGEVLVSVGPRVVEEAKASPTGLAVVAVPHGDHALLIHFDANGHERGVRVAILAQVPVQGGGGR' A
#
# COMPACT_ATOMS: atom_id res chain seq x y z
N MET A 1 12.44 11.72 17.29
CA MET A 1 12.64 11.74 15.84
C MET A 1 12.10 10.43 15.31
N ASP A 2 10.92 10.47 14.69
CA ASP A 2 10.32 9.30 14.08
C ASP A 2 11.18 8.84 12.90
N SER A 3 11.73 7.63 12.99
CA SER A 3 12.60 7.06 11.96
C SER A 3 11.74 6.54 10.80
N PHE A 4 12.01 7.03 9.59
CA PHE A 4 11.37 6.54 8.37
C PHE A 4 12.41 5.85 7.48
N ARG A 5 12.02 4.75 6.84
CA ARG A 5 12.79 4.08 5.80
C ARG A 5 12.04 4.19 4.47
N LEU A 6 12.77 4.33 3.37
CA LEU A 6 12.20 4.22 2.03
C LEU A 6 12.33 2.77 1.54
N ALA A 7 11.20 2.17 1.19
CA ALA A 7 11.14 0.89 0.49
C ALA A 7 10.91 1.14 -1.00
N ARG A 8 11.73 0.53 -1.86
CA ARG A 8 11.55 0.56 -3.31
C ARG A 8 10.88 -0.72 -3.74
N VAL A 9 9.70 -0.59 -4.33
CA VAL A 9 8.81 -1.73 -4.57
C VAL A 9 8.46 -1.79 -6.04
N LYS A 10 8.69 -2.94 -6.66
CA LYS A 10 8.37 -3.17 -8.08
C LYS A 10 6.95 -3.69 -8.22
N CYS A 11 6.17 -3.08 -9.10
CA CYS A 11 4.85 -3.55 -9.46
C CYS A 11 4.96 -4.83 -10.32
N PRO A 12 4.35 -5.95 -9.90
CA PRO A 12 4.37 -7.19 -10.68
C PRO A 12 3.47 -7.13 -11.93
N ARG A 13 2.56 -6.14 -12.04
CA ARG A 13 1.66 -5.99 -13.19
C ARG A 13 2.30 -5.23 -14.36
N CYS A 14 2.82 -4.03 -14.11
CA CYS A 14 3.37 -3.17 -15.18
C CYS A 14 4.89 -3.04 -15.15
N GLY A 15 5.56 -3.59 -14.12
CA GLY A 15 7.01 -3.51 -13.97
C GLY A 15 7.54 -2.17 -13.45
N GLY A 16 6.69 -1.15 -13.29
CA GLY A 16 7.06 0.15 -12.70
C GLY A 16 7.49 0.03 -11.23
N GLU A 17 8.23 1.03 -10.75
CA GLU A 17 8.71 1.09 -9.37
C GLU A 17 8.06 2.24 -8.61
N VAL A 18 7.76 2.03 -7.33
CA VAL A 18 7.28 3.06 -6.41
C VAL A 18 8.19 3.14 -5.18
N LEU A 19 8.32 4.34 -4.63
CA LEU A 19 8.97 4.57 -3.34
C LEU A 19 7.89 4.73 -2.27
N VAL A 20 8.02 3.98 -1.18
CA VAL A 20 7.08 3.98 -0.07
C VAL A 20 7.79 4.30 1.22
N SER A 21 7.26 5.26 1.97
CA SER A 21 7.74 5.58 3.31
C SER A 21 7.18 4.57 4.32
N VAL A 22 8.08 3.78 4.89
CA VAL A 22 7.79 2.87 6.01
C VAL A 22 8.15 3.62 7.28
N GLY A 23 7.12 4.14 7.96
CA GLY A 23 7.24 4.84 9.23
C GLY A 23 6.90 3.97 10.44
N PRO A 24 7.05 4.50 11.66
CA PRO A 24 6.77 3.77 12.90
C PRO A 24 5.35 3.20 12.93
N ARG A 25 4.36 3.94 12.41
CA ARG A 25 2.97 3.50 12.34
C ARG A 25 2.79 2.16 11.61
N VAL A 26 3.48 1.95 10.48
CA VAL A 26 3.38 0.70 9.71
C VAL A 26 3.93 -0.47 10.52
N VAL A 27 5.03 -0.24 11.24
CA VAL A 27 5.65 -1.25 12.11
C VAL A 27 4.74 -1.58 13.29
N GLU A 28 4.14 -0.58 13.94
CA GLU A 28 3.21 -0.80 15.05
C GLU A 28 1.92 -1.49 14.60
N GLU A 29 1.38 -1.14 13.43
CA GLU A 29 0.25 -1.85 12.82
C GLU A 29 0.60 -3.32 12.54
N ALA A 30 1.81 -3.61 12.06
CA ALA A 30 2.26 -4.98 11.83
C ALA A 30 2.41 -5.77 13.13
N LYS A 31 2.93 -5.15 14.20
CA LYS A 31 3.04 -5.77 15.53
C LYS A 31 1.68 -6.06 16.16
N ALA A 32 0.70 -5.19 15.95
CA ALA A 32 -0.66 -5.34 16.49
C ALA A 32 -1.51 -6.34 15.67
N SER A 33 -1.11 -6.65 14.45
CA SER A 33 -1.81 -7.56 13.55
C SER A 33 -1.60 -9.04 13.95
N PRO A 34 -2.66 -9.88 14.01
CA PRO A 34 -2.52 -11.31 14.29
C PRO A 34 -1.61 -12.07 13.31
N THR A 35 -1.42 -11.55 12.10
CA THR A 35 -0.55 -12.14 11.08
C THR A 35 0.88 -11.61 11.12
N GLY A 36 1.15 -10.61 11.97
CA GLY A 36 2.45 -9.93 12.02
C GLY A 36 2.72 -9.01 10.83
N LEU A 37 1.68 -8.64 10.07
CA LEU A 37 1.78 -7.86 8.83
C LEU A 37 0.90 -6.62 8.84
N ALA A 38 1.43 -5.52 8.32
CA ALA A 38 0.70 -4.32 7.92
C ALA A 38 0.61 -4.25 6.39
N VAL A 39 -0.45 -3.61 5.88
CA VAL A 39 -0.65 -3.41 4.45
C VAL A 39 -0.68 -1.92 4.14
N VAL A 40 0.23 -1.49 3.26
CA VAL A 40 0.22 -0.14 2.69
C VAL A 40 -0.37 -0.22 1.29
N ALA A 41 -1.47 0.50 1.06
CA ALA A 41 -2.10 0.61 -0.25
C ALA A 41 -1.55 1.84 -0.99
N VAL A 42 -0.95 1.62 -2.16
CA VAL A 42 -0.39 2.68 -3.01
C VAL A 42 -1.13 2.69 -4.35
N PRO A 43 -1.89 3.76 -4.66
CA PRO A 43 -2.46 3.93 -5.99
C PRO A 43 -1.36 3.96 -7.06
N HIS A 44 -1.56 3.23 -8.15
CA HIS A 44 -0.57 3.03 -9.20
C HIS A 44 -1.24 3.05 -10.58
N GLY A 45 -1.77 4.22 -10.93
CA GLY A 45 -2.54 4.43 -12.16
C GLY A 45 -3.90 3.74 -12.08
N ASP A 46 -4.07 2.64 -12.81
CA ASP A 46 -5.32 1.89 -12.96
C ASP A 46 -5.45 0.70 -11.97
N HIS A 47 -4.49 0.53 -11.08
CA HIS A 47 -4.51 -0.47 -10.01
C HIS A 47 -3.88 0.09 -8.74
N ALA A 48 -4.03 -0.62 -7.63
CA ALA A 48 -3.32 -0.36 -6.39
C ALA A 48 -2.34 -1.49 -6.08
N LEU A 49 -1.20 -1.10 -5.50
CA LEU A 49 -0.25 -2.01 -4.88
C LEU A 49 -0.62 -2.17 -3.40
N LEU A 50 -0.84 -3.40 -2.98
CA LEU A 50 -1.00 -3.78 -1.58
C LEU A 50 0.33 -4.38 -1.11
N ILE A 51 1.12 -3.55 -0.42
CA ILE A 51 2.48 -3.87 -0.02
C ILE A 51 2.46 -4.32 1.44
N HIS A 52 2.92 -5.54 1.69
CA HIS A 52 2.92 -6.13 3.03
C HIS A 52 4.26 -5.88 3.71
N PHE A 53 4.22 -5.31 4.91
CA PHE A 53 5.38 -5.08 5.74
C PHE A 53 5.27 -5.85 7.04
N ASP A 54 6.39 -6.39 7.52
CA ASP A 54 6.44 -7.05 8.83
C ASP A 54 6.70 -6.07 9.98
N ALA A 55 6.73 -6.59 11.21
CA ALA A 55 7.04 -5.86 12.44
C ALA A 55 8.48 -5.30 12.52
N ASN A 56 9.32 -5.54 11.52
CA ASN A 56 10.65 -4.93 11.36
C ASN A 56 10.68 -3.89 10.22
N GLY A 57 9.55 -3.66 9.54
CA GLY A 57 9.45 -2.79 8.38
C GLY A 57 10.06 -3.37 7.10
N HIS A 58 10.25 -4.69 7.03
CA HIS A 58 10.70 -5.37 5.82
C HIS A 58 9.52 -5.74 4.93
N GLU A 59 9.68 -5.51 3.63
CA GLU A 59 8.73 -5.98 2.62
C GLU A 59 8.66 -7.51 2.65
N ARG A 60 7.44 -8.05 2.74
CA ARG A 60 7.15 -9.49 2.66
C ARG A 60 6.46 -9.89 1.37
N GLY A 61 5.88 -8.93 0.66
CA GLY A 61 5.41 -9.14 -0.70
C GLY A 61 4.41 -8.09 -1.16
N VAL A 62 4.15 -8.12 -2.45
CA VAL A 62 3.20 -7.23 -3.12
C VAL A 62 2.07 -8.01 -3.76
N ARG A 63 0.86 -7.48 -3.61
CA ARG A 63 -0.32 -7.89 -4.37
C ARG A 63 -0.85 -6.70 -5.17
N VAL A 64 -1.53 -7.01 -6.27
CA VAL A 64 -2.18 -6.00 -7.12
C VAL A 64 -3.68 -6.13 -6.97
N ALA A 65 -4.36 -5.00 -6.78
CA ALA A 65 -5.81 -4.92 -6.79
C ALA A 65 -6.26 -3.95 -7.89
N ILE A 66 -7.21 -4.36 -8.73
CA ILE A 66 -7.84 -3.46 -9.70
C ILE A 66 -8.80 -2.55 -8.95
N LEU A 67 -8.65 -1.24 -9.13
CA LEU A 67 -9.52 -0.26 -8.51
C LEU A 67 -10.82 -0.19 -9.32
N ALA A 68 -11.91 -0.73 -8.77
CA ALA A 68 -13.23 -0.51 -9.34
C ALA A 68 -13.57 0.98 -9.22
N GLN A 69 -13.85 1.64 -10.33
CA GLN A 69 -14.40 3.00 -10.30
C GLN A 69 -15.83 2.92 -9.79
N VAL A 70 -16.14 3.60 -8.68
CA VAL A 70 -17.53 3.88 -8.34
C VAL A 70 -18.01 4.90 -9.35
N PRO A 71 -19.00 4.60 -10.21
CA PRO A 71 -19.52 5.60 -11.13
C PRO A 71 -20.04 6.76 -10.29
N VAL A 72 -19.51 7.95 -10.54
CA VAL A 72 -20.05 9.20 -10.00
C VAL A 72 -21.50 9.27 -10.44
N GLN A 73 -22.45 9.11 -9.50
CA GLN A 73 -23.84 9.42 -9.75
C GLN A 73 -23.89 10.92 -10.04
N GLY A 74 -23.98 11.28 -11.32
CA GLY A 74 -24.18 12.65 -11.75
C GLY A 74 -25.38 13.22 -11.01
N GLY A 75 -25.16 14.32 -10.30
CA GLY A 75 -26.21 15.05 -9.61
C GLY A 75 -27.34 15.36 -10.57
N GLY A 76 -28.53 14.81 -10.28
CA GLY A 76 -29.76 15.18 -10.95
C GLY A 76 -30.10 16.61 -10.63
N GLY A 77 -29.66 17.54 -11.47
CA GLY A 77 -30.21 18.88 -11.55
C GLY A 77 -31.60 18.79 -12.16
N ARG A 78 -32.63 19.08 -11.36
CA ARG A 78 -33.91 19.62 -11.80
C ARG A 78 -34.21 20.84 -10.94
#